data_AF-A0A1Y6FXJ9-F1
#
_entry.id   AF-A0A1Y6FXJ9-F1
#
_cell.length_a   1.000
_cell.length_b   1.000
_cell.length_c   1.000
_cell.angle_alpha   90.00
_cell.angle_beta   90.00
_cell.angle_gamma   90.00
#
_symmetry.space_group_name_H-M   'P 1'
#
loop_
_entity.id
_entity.type
_entity.pdbx_description
1 polymer ?
#
loop_
_entity_poly.entity_id
_entity_poly.type
_entity_poly.pdbx_seq_one_letter_code
_entity_poly.pdbx_strand_id
1 'polypeptide(L)' 'MKKTSISLVTFAVIITVLNQFIFPNFFDVEPNSSGTGLSILFLAAALLHHLREK' A
#
# COMPACT_ATOMS: atom_id res chain seq x y z
N MET A 1 -0.91 -18.33 4.41
CA MET A 1 -1.58 -17.73 5.58
C MET A 1 -0.78 -16.54 6.07
N LYS A 2 0.21 -16.62 6.98
CA LYS A 2 1.10 -15.47 7.32
C LYS A 2 1.76 -14.73 6.14
N LYS A 3 2.12 -15.45 5.07
CA LYS A 3 2.72 -14.87 3.85
C LYS A 3 1.79 -13.84 3.16
N THR A 4 0.47 -14.02 3.23
CA THR A 4 -0.49 -13.14 2.54
C THR A 4 -0.55 -11.75 3.17
N SER A 5 -0.61 -11.65 4.51
CA SER A 5 -0.56 -10.35 5.20
C SER A 5 0.76 -9.62 4.93
N ILE A 6 1.89 -10.34 4.91
CA ILE A 6 3.20 -9.73 4.58
C ILE A 6 3.21 -9.19 3.15
N SER A 7 2.73 -9.96 2.17
CA SER A 7 2.64 -9.49 0.79
C SER A 7 1.75 -8.25 0.64
N LEU A 8 0.60 -8.21 1.34
CA LEU A 8 -0.31 -7.07 1.31
C LEU A 8 0.33 -5.80 1.89
N VAL A 9 1.06 -5.92 3.01
CA VAL A 9 1.82 -4.81 3.59
C VAL A 9 2.92 -4.34 2.63
N THR A 10 3.64 -5.27 2.00
CA THR A 10 4.66 -4.93 1.00
C THR A 10 4.07 -4.14 -0.18
N PHE A 11 2.92 -4.55 -0.71
CA PHE A 11 2.24 -3.79 -1.78
C PHE A 11 1.82 -2.39 -1.32
N ALA A 12 1.28 -2.25 -0.10
CA ALA A 12 0.92 -0.95 0.45
C ALA A 12 2.13 -0.01 0.51
N VAL A 13 3.28 -0.52 0.98
CA VAL A 13 4.54 0.24 1.06
C VAL A 13 5.02 0.62 -0.35
N ILE A 14 5.05 -0.32 -1.29
CA ILE A 14 5.48 -0.04 -2.68
C ILE A 14 4.63 1.06 -3.30
N ILE A 15 3.30 0.96 -3.19
CA ILE A 15 2.39 1.97 -3.75
C ILE A 15 2.61 3.33 -3.09
N THR A 16 2.84 3.36 -1.79
CA THR A 16 3.15 4.60 -1.06
C THR A 16 4.45 5.22 -1.57
N VAL A 17 5.50 4.41 -1.72
CA VAL A 17 6.81 4.87 -2.22
C VAL A 17 6.68 5.40 -3.65
N LEU A 18 5.94 4.69 -4.51
CA LEU A 18 5.71 5.13 -5.88
C LEU A 18 4.92 6.45 -5.91
N ASN A 19 3.81 6.55 -5.16
CA ASN A 19 2.91 7.70 -5.19
C ASN A 19 3.49 8.96 -4.52
N GLN A 20 4.22 8.80 -3.41
CA GLN A 20 4.71 9.93 -2.62
C GLN A 20 6.14 10.35 -2.99
N PHE A 21 6.94 9.46 -3.60
CA PHE A 21 8.34 9.73 -3.88
C PHE A 21 8.69 9.56 -5.36
N ILE A 22 8.43 8.39 -5.96
CA ILE A 22 8.91 8.14 -7.32
C ILE A 22 8.18 9.00 -8.36
N PHE A 23 6.85 9.05 -8.33
CA PHE A 23 6.10 9.86 -9.30
C PHE A 23 6.37 11.37 -9.18
N PRO A 24 6.38 11.96 -7.97
CA PRO A 24 6.71 13.37 -7.83
C PRO A 24 8.15 13.70 -8.24
N ASN A 25 9.13 12.87 -7.86
CA ASN A 25 10.54 13.19 -8.12
C ASN A 25 11.00 12.92 -9.57
N PHE A 26 10.42 11.92 -10.24
CA PHE A 26 10.88 11.50 -11.58
C PHE A 26 9.96 11.91 -12.72
N PHE A 27 8.67 12.10 -12.44
CA PHE A 27 7.65 12.35 -13.45
C PHE A 27 6.92 13.68 -13.26
N ASP A 28 7.26 14.45 -12.21
CA ASP A 28 6.64 15.73 -11.86
C ASP A 28 5.09 15.61 -11.73
N VAL A 29 4.64 14.45 -11.26
CA VAL A 29 3.22 14.16 -11.02
C VAL A 29 2.96 14.26 -9.53
N GLU A 30 2.02 15.11 -9.13
CA GLU A 30 1.63 15.25 -7.73
C GLU A 30 1.08 13.92 -7.17
N PRO A 31 1.34 13.62 -5.88
CA PRO A 31 0.74 12.46 -5.22
C PRO A 31 -0.78 12.53 -5.34
N ASN A 32 -1.39 11.47 -5.86
CA ASN A 32 -2.83 11.43 -6.04
C ASN A 32 -3.53 10.69 -4.91
N SER A 33 -4.82 11.01 -4.75
CA SER A 33 -5.70 10.40 -3.75
C SER A 33 -5.97 8.92 -4.06
N SER A 34 -5.93 8.50 -5.33
CA SER A 34 -6.12 7.11 -5.74
C SER A 34 -5.01 6.18 -5.24
N GLY A 35 -3.74 6.58 -5.39
CA GLY A 35 -2.58 5.83 -4.91
C GLY A 35 -2.54 5.76 -3.40
N THR A 36 -2.87 6.87 -2.73
CA THR A 36 -3.02 6.91 -1.28
C THR A 36 -4.15 5.99 -0.82
N GLY A 37 -5.32 6.06 -1.45
CA GLY A 37 -6.46 5.19 -1.15
C GLY A 37 -6.13 3.70 -1.32
N LEU A 38 -5.45 3.34 -2.42
CA LEU A 38 -5.01 1.96 -2.67
C LEU A 38 -4.05 1.45 -1.60
N SER A 39 -3.07 2.26 -1.19
CA SER A 39 -2.12 1.88 -0.13
C SER A 39 -2.82 1.58 1.20
N ILE A 40 -3.81 2.40 1.58
CA ILE A 40 -4.63 2.21 2.78
C ILE A 40 -5.48 0.96 2.66
N LEU A 41 -6.05 0.68 1.48
CA LEU A 41 -6.87 -0.50 1.22
C LEU A 41 -6.08 -1.79 1.40
N PHE A 42 -4.85 -1.84 0.88
CA PHE A 42 -3.94 -2.98 1.07
C PHE A 42 -3.56 -3.16 2.54
N LEU A 43 -3.32 -2.07 3.27
CA LEU A 43 -3.01 -2.12 4.70
C LEU A 43 -4.21 -2.60 5.52
N ALA A 44 -5.42 -2.10 5.23
CA ALA A 44 -6.66 -2.54 5.86
C ALA A 44 -6.96 -4.02 5.57
N ALA A 45 -6.74 -4.47 4.33
CA ALA A 45 -6.86 -5.89 3.97
C ALA A 45 -5.85 -6.76 4.73
N ALA A 46 -4.61 -6.30 4.89
CA ALA A 46 -3.60 -7.00 5.67
C ALA A 46 -3.99 -7.15 7.15
N LEU A 47 -4.56 -6.08 7.73
CA LEU A 47 -5.06 -6.05 9.11
C LEU A 47 -6.27 -6.97 9.30
N LEU A 48 -7.27 -6.89 8.42
CA LEU A 48 -8.44 -7.77 8.45
C LEU A 48 -8.03 -9.23 8.32
N HIS A 49 -7.09 -9.54 7.42
CA HIS A 49 -6.55 -10.88 7.27
C HIS A 49 -5.83 -11.34 8.55
N HIS A 50 -5.04 -10.47 9.19
CA HIS A 50 -4.37 -10.79 10.45
C HIS A 50 -5.37 -11.06 11.59
N LEU A 51 -6.42 -10.25 11.70
CA LEU A 51 -7.47 -10.42 12.71
C LEU A 51 -8.31 -11.68 12.47
N ARG A 52 -8.55 -12.05 11.21
CA ARG A 52 -9.28 -13.28 10.86
C ARG A 52 -8.49 -14.56 11.17
N GLU A 53 -7.16 -14.48 11.15
CA GLU A 53 -6.27 -15.60 11.49
C GLU A 53 -6.03 -15.76 13.01
N LYS A 54 -6.59 -14.86 13.84
CA LYS A 54 -6.58 -14.93 15.31
C LYS A 54 -7.87 -15.55 15.83
#